data_AF-A0A645FY26-F1
#
_entry.id   AF-A0A645FY26-F1
#
_cell.length_a   1.000
_cell.length_b   1.000
_cell.length_c   1.000
_cell.angle_alpha   90.00
_cell.angle_beta   90.00
_cell.angle_gamma   90.00
#
_symmetry.space_group_name_H-M   'P 1'
#
loop_
_entity.id
_entity.type
_entity.pdbx_description
1 polymer ?
#
loop_
_entity_poly.entity_id
_entity_poly.type
_entity_poly.pdbx_seq_one_letter_code
_entity_poly.pdbx_strand_id
1 'polypeptide(L)' 'MVYLVTTTQIRIVVPLVSKSVMVNTQVPIAEYVVVGEVPSTYVQFPFPLANEFAGNGHENNEADANKQQ' A
#
# COMPACT_ATOMS: atom_id res chain seq x y z
N MET A 1 1.57 -15.03 13.88
CA MET A 1 2.65 -14.03 14.07
C MET A 1 3.47 -13.97 12.80
N VAL A 2 3.71 -12.78 12.27
CA VAL A 2 4.45 -12.58 11.02
C VAL A 2 5.83 -12.02 11.36
N TYR A 3 6.87 -12.64 10.80
CA TYR A 3 8.26 -12.30 11.07
C TYR A 3 9.02 -12.05 9.78
N LEU A 4 9.88 -11.04 9.80
CA LEU A 4 10.93 -10.86 8.82
C LEU A 4 12.14 -11.70 9.26
N VAL A 5 12.47 -12.71 8.44
CA VAL A 5 13.68 -13.51 8.62
C VAL A 5 14.77 -12.91 7.76
N THR A 6 15.85 -12.43 8.38
CA THR A 6 16.98 -11.83 7.67
C THR A 6 18.25 -12.58 8.00
N THR A 7 18.91 -13.04 6.95
CA THR A 7 20.26 -13.61 7.03
C THR A 7 21.26 -12.58 6.55
N THR A 8 22.13 -12.11 7.43
CA THR A 8 23.11 -11.07 7.13
C THR A 8 24.52 -11.58 7.38
N GLN A 9 25.43 -11.28 6.45
CA GLN A 9 26.85 -11.51 6.65
C GLN A 9 27.51 -10.25 7.25
N ILE A 10 28.00 -10.36 8.47
CA ILE A 10 28.63 -9.27 9.20
C ILE A 10 30.15 -9.47 9.21
N ARG A 11 30.90 -8.40 8.91
CA ARG A 11 32.36 -8.40 9.01
C ARG A 11 32.79 -7.72 10.30
N ILE A 12 33.43 -8.49 11.17
CA ILE A 12 34.10 -7.98 12.37
C ILE A 12 35.52 -7.62 11.97
N VAL A 13 35.91 -6.36 12.19
CA VAL A 13 37.26 -5.86 11.94
C VAL A 13 37.90 -5.46 13.26
N VAL A 14 39.01 -6.12 13.60
CA VAL A 14 39.93 -5.69 14.66
C VAL A 14 41.29 -5.46 14.00
N PRO A 15 42.17 -4.61 14.55
CA PRO A 15 43.33 -4.09 13.82
C PRO A 15 44.20 -5.13 13.10
N LEU A 16 44.34 -6.33 13.68
CA LEU A 16 45.23 -7.37 13.16
C LEU A 16 44.51 -8.46 12.34
N VAL A 17 43.19 -8.60 12.49
CA VAL A 17 42.41 -9.67 11.83
C VAL A 17 40.99 -9.23 11.51
N SER A 18 40.41 -9.81 10.46
CA SER A 18 38.99 -9.64 10.16
C SER A 18 38.29 -11.00 10.04
N LYS A 19 37.06 -11.09 10.55
CA LYS A 19 36.25 -12.30 10.51
C LYS A 19 34.89 -11.99 9.91
N SER A 20 34.40 -12.85 9.03
CA SER A 20 33.03 -12.80 8.51
C SER A 20 32.16 -13.79 9.29
N VAL A 21 30.99 -13.36 9.76
CA VAL A 21 30.06 -14.16 10.54
C VAL A 21 28.66 -14.03 9.94
N MET A 22 27.97 -15.16 9.80
CA MET A 22 26.57 -15.19 9.40
C MET A 22 25.69 -15.00 10.63
N VAL A 23 24.79 -14.03 10.58
CA VAL A 23 23.82 -13.76 11.65
C VAL A 23 22.42 -13.92 11.08
N ASN A 24 21.60 -14.69 11.78
CA ASN A 24 20.19 -14.89 11.43
C ASN A 24 19.32 -14.19 12.47
N THR A 25 18.47 -13.27 12.05
CA THR A 25 17.57 -12.53 12.93
C THR A 25 16.13 -12.73 12.51
N GLN A 26 15.25 -12.75 13.50
CA GLN A 26 13.80 -12.80 13.30
C GLN A 26 13.20 -11.57 13.94
N VAL A 27 12.68 -10.66 13.11
CA VAL A 27 12.06 -9.42 13.56
C VAL A 27 10.54 -9.56 13.42
N PRO A 28 9.77 -9.47 14.51
CA PRO A 28 8.31 -9.44 14.40
C PRO A 28 7.89 -8.15 13.69
N ILE A 29 7.12 -8.27 12.62
CA ILE A 29 6.66 -7.11 11.82
C ILE A 29 5.16 -6.85 11.94
N ALA A 30 4.44 -7.71 12.66
CA ALA A 30 3.02 -7.53 12.92
C ALA A 30 2.67 -8.01 14.34
N GLU A 31 2.05 -7.12 15.11
CA GLU A 31 1.52 -7.43 16.45
C GLU A 31 0.12 -8.04 16.38
N TYR A 32 -0.74 -7.53 15.46
CA TYR A 32 -2.09 -8.03 15.25
C TYR A 32 -2.24 -8.59 13.84
N VAL A 33 -2.71 -9.83 13.73
CA VAL A 33 -3.09 -10.45 12.46
C VAL A 33 -4.61 -10.61 12.49
N VAL A 34 -5.31 -9.84 11.66
CA VAL A 34 -6.76 -9.99 11.51
C VAL A 34 -7.00 -11.17 10.56
N VAL A 35 -7.54 -12.25 11.11
CA VAL A 35 -7.94 -13.45 10.36
C VAL A 35 -9.47 -13.43 10.17
N GLY A 36 -9.93 -13.41 8.92
CA GLY A 36 -11.34 -13.27 8.54
C GLY A 36 -11.48 -12.59 7.17
N GLU A 37 -12.70 -12.18 6.80
CA GLU A 37 -12.88 -11.28 5.66
C GLU A 37 -12.10 -9.99 5.90
N VAL A 38 -11.19 -9.66 4.99
CA VAL A 38 -10.44 -8.41 5.04
C VAL A 38 -11.45 -7.27 4.89
N PRO A 39 -11.54 -6.31 5.83
CA PRO A 39 -12.46 -5.20 5.71
C PRO A 39 -12.23 -4.47 4.39
N SER A 40 -13.30 -4.06 3.69
CA SER A 40 -13.24 -3.46 2.37
C SER A 40 -12.30 -2.24 2.26
N THR A 41 -11.98 -1.60 3.39
CA THR A 41 -10.95 -0.57 3.47
C THR A 41 -10.15 -0.72 4.77
N TYR A 42 -8.87 -1.08 4.65
CA TYR A 42 -7.92 -1.07 5.78
C TYR A 42 -7.19 0.28 5.92
N VAL A 43 -7.10 1.05 4.82
CA VAL A 43 -6.40 2.34 4.76
C VAL A 43 -7.31 3.36 4.07
N GLN A 44 -7.91 4.25 4.87
CA GLN A 44 -8.51 5.48 4.35
C GLN A 44 -7.37 6.47 4.07
N PHE A 45 -6.91 6.55 2.83
CA PHE A 45 -5.96 7.59 2.43
C PHE A 45 -6.70 8.94 2.41
N PRO A 46 -6.25 9.96 3.17
CA PRO A 46 -6.89 11.28 3.21
C PRO A 46 -6.51 12.13 1.99
N PHE A 47 -6.50 11.55 0.78
CA PHE A 47 -6.20 12.28 -0.45
C PHE A 47 -7.37 12.17 -1.44
N PRO A 48 -7.90 13.29 -1.93
CA PRO A 48 -8.95 13.28 -2.92
C PRO A 48 -8.37 12.88 -4.29
N LEU A 49 -8.37 11.58 -4.60
CA LEU A 49 -8.05 11.05 -5.93
C LEU A 49 -9.19 11.23 -6.96
N ALA A 50 -10.20 12.02 -6.63
CA ALA A 50 -11.44 12.11 -7.41
C ALA A 50 -11.36 13.08 -8.60
N ASN A 51 -10.42 14.02 -8.62
CA ASN A 51 -10.49 15.15 -9.56
C ASN A 51 -9.73 14.95 -10.89
N GLU A 52 -8.95 13.87 -11.04
CA GLU A 52 -8.11 13.68 -12.25
C GLU A 52 -8.67 12.64 -13.24
N PHE A 53 -9.77 11.95 -12.93
CA PHE A 53 -10.37 10.93 -13.82
C PHE A 53 -11.73 11.32 -14.43
N ALA A 54 -12.29 12.48 -14.09
CA ALA A 54 -13.57 12.94 -14.68
C ALA A 54 -13.35 13.65 -16.02
N GLY A 55 -12.97 12.87 -17.04
CA GLY A 55 -12.94 13.30 -18.43
C GLY A 55 -14.36 13.44 -19.02
N ASN A 56 -14.57 14.55 -19.72
CA ASN A 56 -15.72 15.00 -20.51
C ASN A 56 -16.60 13.93 -21.21
N GLY A 57 -17.91 14.18 -21.28
CA GLY A 57 -18.81 13.46 -22.19
C GLY A 57 -20.26 13.95 -22.25
N HIS A 58 -20.54 14.80 -23.25
CA HIS A 58 -21.80 15.05 -23.98
C HIS A 58 -22.95 15.90 -23.37
N GLU A 59 -23.04 17.13 -23.87
CA GLU A 59 -24.27 17.92 -24.05
C GLU A 59 -25.20 17.27 -25.08
N ASN A 60 -26.51 17.31 -24.84
CA ASN A 60 -27.53 17.40 -25.88
C ASN A 60 -28.74 18.17 -25.31
N ASN A 61 -29.05 19.31 -25.93
CA ASN A 61 -30.21 20.15 -25.61
C ASN A 61 -31.45 19.62 -26.36
N GLU A 62 -32.48 19.20 -25.62
CA GLU A 62 -33.83 19.00 -26.17
C GLU A 62 -34.66 20.27 -25.92
N ALA A 63 -34.56 21.19 -26.88
CA ALA A 63 -35.56 22.21 -27.12
C ALA A 63 -36.20 21.88 -28.47
N ASP A 64 -37.41 21.31 -28.49
CA ASP A 64 -38.59 21.92 -29.14
C ASP A 64 -39.83 20.99 -29.11
N ALA A 65 -40.99 21.63 -29.20
CA ALA A 65 -42.28 21.09 -29.67
C ALA A 65 -43.08 20.07 -28.83
N ASN A 66 -43.73 20.52 -27.75
CA ASN A 66 -45.19 20.31 -27.59
C ASN A 66 -45.80 21.07 -26.40
N LYS A 67 -46.27 22.30 -26.64
CA LYS A 67 -47.32 22.94 -25.84
C LYS A 67 -48.29 23.68 -26.77
N GLN A 68 -49.28 22.95 -27.28
CA GLN A 68 -50.57 23.50 -27.67
C GLN A 68 -51.65 22.51 -27.19
N GLN A 69 -52.25 22.82 -26.04
CA GLN A 69 -53.61 22.45 -25.65
C GLN A 69 -54.31 23.74 -25.26
#